data_AF-A0A0F5YJ60-F1
#
_entry.id   AF-A0A0F5YJ60-F1
#
_cell.length_a   1.000
_cell.length_b   1.000
_cell.length_c   1.000
_cell.angle_alpha   90.00
_cell.angle_beta   90.00
_cell.angle_gamma   90.00
#
_symmetry.space_group_name_H-M   'P 1'
#
loop_
_entity.id
_entity.type
_entity.pdbx_description
1 polymer ?
#
loop_
_entity_poly.entity_id
_entity_poly.type
_entity_poly.pdbx_seq_one_letter_code
_entity_poly.pdbx_strand_id
1 'polypeptide(L)'
;MEAVEPKTVEPKVKGLSPDRKAQIAVRIPRSLLYKLNRYIQIMGMSQTEIVVSALSQYLDSPEDVPLIERIVKIEERLAKLEGQ
;
A
#
# COMPACT_ATOMS: atom_id res chain seq x y z
N MET A 1 15.23 42.92 -40.97
CA MET A 1 15.20 43.29 -39.54
C MET A 1 14.09 42.46 -38.93
N GLU A 2 14.50 41.37 -38.28
CA GLU A 2 13.61 40.31 -37.80
C GLU A 2 13.04 40.69 -36.44
N ALA A 3 11.72 40.59 -36.28
CA ALA A 3 11.01 40.90 -35.06
C ALA A 3 11.32 39.83 -34.01
N VAL A 4 11.94 40.23 -32.89
CA VAL A 4 12.19 39.34 -31.75
C VAL A 4 10.94 39.31 -30.90
N GLU A 5 10.12 38.28 -31.06
CA GLU A 5 8.99 38.01 -30.17
C GLU A 5 9.50 37.72 -28.75
N PRO A 6 8.87 38.30 -27.70
CA PRO A 6 9.29 38.08 -26.33
C PRO A 6 8.98 36.63 -25.95
N LYS A 7 10.02 35.88 -25.56
CA LYS A 7 9.87 34.56 -24.94
C LYS A 7 9.02 34.72 -23.69
N THR A 8 7.76 34.30 -23.77
CA THR A 8 6.90 34.05 -22.62
C THR A 8 7.63 33.05 -21.74
N VAL A 9 8.21 33.55 -20.64
CA VAL A 9 8.83 32.71 -19.62
C VAL A 9 7.68 32.01 -18.93
N GLU A 10 7.35 30.80 -19.40
CA GLU A 10 6.45 29.92 -18.71
C GLU A 10 6.94 29.80 -17.26
N PRO A 11 6.09 30.04 -16.25
CA PRO A 11 6.49 29.82 -14.88
C PRO A 11 6.89 28.36 -14.77
N LYS A 12 8.14 28.09 -14.40
CA LYS A 12 8.59 26.79 -13.89
C LYS A 12 7.70 26.49 -12.67
N VAL A 13 6.55 25.87 -12.91
CA VAL A 13 5.81 25.12 -11.90
C VAL A 13 6.80 24.10 -11.38
N LYS A 14 7.37 24.42 -10.21
CA LYS A 14 8.36 23.63 -9.51
C LYS A 14 7.80 22.22 -9.42
N GLY A 15 8.35 21.35 -10.26
CA GLY A 15 7.75 20.10 -10.67
C GLY A 15 7.16 19.36 -9.48
N LEU A 16 5.87 19.03 -9.61
CA LEU A 16 5.31 17.83 -9.04
C LEU A 16 6.31 16.70 -9.35
N SER A 17 7.15 16.39 -8.37
CA SER A 17 8.14 15.32 -8.51
C SER A 17 7.37 14.04 -8.79
N PRO A 18 7.82 13.16 -9.69
CA PRO A 18 7.09 11.93 -9.97
C PRO A 18 6.93 11.19 -8.64
N ASP A 19 5.69 10.89 -8.28
CA ASP A 19 5.25 10.04 -7.16
C ASP A 19 6.41 9.41 -6.37
N ARG A 20 6.89 10.11 -5.33
CA ARG A 20 7.72 9.44 -4.32
C ARG A 20 6.78 8.51 -3.56
N LYS A 21 6.68 7.26 -4.01
CA LYS A 21 6.06 6.18 -3.24
C LYS A 21 6.61 6.27 -1.81
N ALA A 22 5.73 6.44 -0.83
CA ALA A 22 6.13 6.47 0.56
C ALA A 22 6.83 5.15 0.90
N GLN A 23 8.04 5.23 1.46
CA GLN A 23 8.85 4.06 1.83
C GLN A 23 9.12 4.10 3.33
N ILE A 24 8.96 2.94 3.96
CA ILE A 24 9.23 2.75 5.39
C ILE A 24 10.25 1.61 5.50
N ALA A 25 11.31 1.82 6.26
CA ALA A 25 12.29 0.80 6.61
C ALA A 25 12.23 0.55 8.12
N VAL A 26 12.06 -0.72 8.52
CA VAL A 26 11.92 -1.10 9.94
C VAL A 26 12.93 -2.19 10.26
N ARG A 27 13.55 -2.11 11.44
CA ARG A 27 14.36 -3.21 11.99
C ARG A 27 13.45 -4.13 12.78
N ILE A 28 13.38 -5.39 12.39
CA ILE A 28 12.58 -6.41 13.07
C ILE A 28 13.48 -7.50 13.66
N PRO A 29 13.13 -8.06 14.84
CA PRO A 29 13.81 -9.21 15.41
C PRO A 29 13.77 -10.42 14.47
N ARG A 30 14.83 -11.23 14.46
CA ARG A 30 14.93 -12.43 13.59
C ARG A 30 13.78 -13.42 13.80
N SER A 31 13.33 -13.58 15.04
CA SER A 31 12.19 -14.43 15.39
C SER A 31 10.88 -13.95 14.75
N LEU A 32 10.68 -12.63 14.66
CA LEU A 32 9.52 -12.04 14.03
C LEU A 32 9.59 -12.15 12.51
N LEU A 33 10.75 -11.90 11.91
CA LEU A 33 10.98 -12.08 10.47
C LEU A 33 10.67 -13.52 10.03
N TYR A 34 11.06 -14.53 10.82
CA TYR A 34 10.74 -15.93 10.52
C TYR A 34 9.23 -16.19 10.49
N LYS A 35 8.49 -15.70 11.49
CA LYS A 35 7.03 -15.82 11.54
C LYS A 35 6.37 -15.11 10.37
N LEU A 36 6.83 -13.92 10.03
CA LEU A 36 6.33 -13.14 8.89
C LEU A 36 6.52 -13.91 7.56
N ASN A 37 7.71 -14.45 7.32
CA ASN A 37 8.01 -15.24 6.12
C ASN A 37 7.12 -16.50 6.02
N ARG A 38 6.86 -17.17 7.14
CA ARG A 38 5.94 -18.31 7.16
C ARG A 38 4.51 -17.89 6.81
N TYR A 39 4.05 -16.76 7.34
CA TYR A 39 2.72 -16.23 7.04
C TYR A 39 2.58 -15.82 5.56
N ILE A 40 3.61 -15.20 4.99
CA ILE A 40 3.71 -14.90 3.55
C ILE A 40 3.51 -16.15 2.70
N GLN A 41 4.16 -17.27 3.06
CA GLN A 41 4.02 -18.53 2.32
C GLN A 41 2.61 -19.13 2.41
N ILE A 42 1.94 -19.00 3.56
CA ILE A 42 0.58 -19.54 3.77
C ILE A 42 -0.45 -18.73 2.99
N MET A 43 -0.36 -17.41 3.05
CA MET A 43 -1.36 -16.50 2.45
C MET A 43 -1.15 -16.30 0.94
N GLY A 44 0.04 -16.61 0.40
CA GLY A 44 0.35 -16.41 -1.01
C GLY A 44 0.41 -14.94 -1.43
N MET A 45 0.53 -14.02 -0.48
CA MET A 45 0.58 -12.57 -0.70
C MET A 45 2.02 -12.04 -0.62
N SER A 46 2.27 -10.87 -1.21
CA SER A 46 3.58 -10.23 -1.06
C SER A 46 3.82 -9.75 0.37
N GLN A 47 5.09 -9.65 0.75
CA GLN A 47 5.49 -9.07 2.04
C GLN A 47 4.90 -7.67 2.25
N THR A 48 4.86 -6.85 1.20
CA THR A 48 4.30 -5.51 1.24
C THR A 48 2.81 -5.53 1.55
N GLU A 49 2.03 -6.38 0.86
CA GLU A 49 0.58 -6.48 1.10
C GLU A 49 0.26 -6.90 2.52
N ILE A 50 1.02 -7.85 3.07
CA ILE A 50 0.85 -8.31 4.46
C ILE A 50 1.18 -7.20 5.46
N VAL A 51 2.28 -6.47 5.24
CA VAL A 51 2.69 -5.39 6.14
C VAL A 51 1.71 -4.22 6.05
N VAL A 52 1.29 -3.84 4.85
CA VAL A 52 0.28 -2.80 4.64
C VAL A 52 -1.02 -3.21 5.32
N SER A 53 -1.49 -4.43 5.12
CA SER A 53 -2.72 -4.89 5.77
C SER A 53 -2.63 -4.84 7.29
N ALA A 54 -1.53 -5.35 7.87
CA ALA A 54 -1.34 -5.32 9.31
C ALA A 54 -1.33 -3.88 9.87
N LEU A 55 -0.73 -2.93 9.15
CA LEU A 55 -0.73 -1.52 9.53
C LEU A 55 -2.12 -0.90 9.39
N SER A 56 -2.82 -1.16 8.29
CA SER A 56 -4.20 -0.70 8.04
C SER A 56 -5.15 -1.19 9.13
N GLN A 57 -5.03 -2.46 9.54
CA GLN A 57 -5.80 -3.03 10.65
C GLN A 57 -5.43 -2.40 12.00
N TYR A 58 -4.14 -2.18 12.27
CA TYR A 58 -3.68 -1.59 13.53
C TYR A 58 -4.09 -0.11 13.68
N LEU A 59 -4.14 0.63 12.57
CA LEU A 59 -4.51 2.05 12.52
C LEU A 59 -6.01 2.30 12.30
N ASP A 60 -6.83 1.24 12.25
CA ASP A 60 -8.26 1.29 11.93
C ASP A 60 -8.56 2.02 10.61
N SER A 61 -7.72 1.81 9.59
CA SER A 61 -7.93 2.30 8.20
C SER A 61 -8.34 1.13 7.28
N PRO A 62 -9.62 0.73 7.29
CA PRO A 62 -10.09 -0.42 6.51
C PRO A 62 -10.07 -0.20 4.99
N GLU A 63 -9.96 1.05 4.53
CA GLU A 63 -9.91 1.41 3.11
C GLU A 63 -8.57 1.02 2.46
N ASP A 64 -7.50 1.01 3.25
CA ASP A 64 -6.13 0.67 2.82
C ASP A 64 -5.82 -0.83 2.92
N VAL A 65 -6.81 -1.67 3.23
CA VAL A 65 -6.63 -3.13 3.29
C VAL A 65 -6.62 -3.70 1.86
N PRO A 66 -5.65 -4.56 1.51
CA PRO A 66 -5.62 -5.25 0.22
C PRO A 66 -6.96 -5.93 -0.11
N LEU A 67 -7.38 -5.86 -1.38
CA LEU A 67 -8.68 -6.37 -1.83
C LEU A 67 -8.90 -7.83 -1.44
N ILE A 68 -7.85 -8.66 -1.57
CA ILE A 68 -7.92 -10.08 -1.25
C ILE A 68 -8.28 -10.33 0.22
N GLU A 69 -7.70 -9.57 1.17
CA GLU A 69 -8.05 -9.70 2.58
C GLU A 69 -9.48 -9.22 2.88
N ARG A 70 -9.92 -8.17 2.19
CA ARG A 70 -11.30 -7.70 2.31
C ARG A 70 -12.29 -8.77 1.83
N ILE A 71 -11.98 -9.46 0.73
CA ILE A 71 -12.79 -10.57 0.21
C ILE A 71 -12.82 -11.73 1.22
N VAL A 72 -11.66 -12.18 1.73
CA VAL A 72 -11.59 -13.25 2.73
C VAL A 72 -12.44 -12.93 3.96
N LYS A 73 -12.37 -11.69 4.48
CA LYS A 73 -13.17 -11.27 5.63
C LYS A 73 -14.67 -11.25 5.33
N ILE A 74 -15.05 -10.96 4.09
CA ILE A 74 -16.46 -11.05 3.64
C ILE A 74 -16.88 -12.51 3.58
N GLU A 75 -16.07 -13.40 3.00
CA GLU A 75 -16.34 -14.85 2.94
C GLU A 75 -16.50 -15.45 4.34
N GLU A 76 -15.64 -15.10 5.29
CA GLU A 76 -15.75 -15.55 6.69
C GLU A 76 -17.06 -15.09 7.35
N ARG A 77 -17.50 -13.86 7.07
CA ARG A 77 -18.76 -13.33 7.61
C ARG A 77 -19.96 -14.00 6.95
N LEU A 78 -19.88 -14.25 5.65
CA LEU A 78 -20.92 -14.93 4.88
C LEU A 78 -21.08 -16.37 5.37
N ALA A 79 -19.98 -17.13 5.54
CA ALA A 79 -20.02 -18.49 6.07
C ALA A 79 -20.64 -18.58 7.48
N LYS A 80 -20.42 -17.57 8.33
CA LYS A 80 -21.07 -17.48 9.65
C LYS A 80 -22.57 -17.22 9.57
N LEU A 81 -23.01 -16.46 8.57
CA LEU A 81 -24.42 -16.14 8.34
C LEU A 81 -25.17 -17.29 7.65
N GLU A 82 -24.54 -17.97 6.70
CA GLU A 82 -25.12 -19.12 5.97
C GLU A 82 -25.16 -20.40 6.83
N GLY A 83 -24.42 -20.44 7.94
CA GLY A 83 -24.49 -21.51 8.95
C GLY A 83 -25.63 -21.36 9.97
N GLN A 84 -26.49 -20.33 9.83
CA GLN A 84 -27.71 -20.12 10.63
C GLN A 84 -28.95 -20.48 9.81
#